data_AF-A0A6A2YG49-F1
#
_entry.id   AF-A0A6A2YG49-F1
#
_cell.length_a   1.000
_cell.length_b   1.000
_cell.length_c   1.000
_cell.angle_alpha   90.00
_cell.angle_beta   90.00
_cell.angle_gamma   90.00
#
_symmetry.space_group_name_H-M   'P 1'
#
loop_
_entity.id
_entity.type
_entity.pdbx_description
1 polymer ?
#
loop_
_entity_poly.entity_id
_entity_poly.type
_entity_poly.pdbx_seq_one_letter_code
_entity_poly.pdbx_strand_id
1 'polypeptide(L)'
;MSNLNISDLGDALNEEARADLVNALKSKLQNLSGDHTDMLESLSPNVRKRVEGEHDEIEAKFFEERAALEAKYQKLYQPLYAKRYDIVNGVGEAEGTPNESAMDQGEDKAAEEKGVPDFWLTAMKNNEVLSEEITERDEEALKYLKDIKWYRIVEPKGFKLEFYFDTNPYLKNTVLTKTYHMIDEDEPILEKAIGTEIEWYPGKCLTQKLLKKKPKKGSRNAKQITKTEDFESFLNFFNPPQVPDDDEDIDEDTAEELQNLMEQDYDIGSTIRDKIIPHAVSWFTGEAIEGDELELEDDDEDGAEIDEDEDDEEEEEEEEEEEEEEEEEEIKPKKKSSAQKRDGKAQGNGKQGERPPECNQQ
;
A
#
# COMPACT_ATOMS: atom_id res chain seq x y z
N MET A 1 26.62 -22.50 -20.68
CA MET A 1 27.39 -21.31 -21.14
C MET A 1 26.99 -20.12 -20.27
N SER A 2 27.95 -19.59 -19.50
CA SER A 2 28.05 -18.25 -18.91
C SER A 2 26.79 -17.51 -18.42
N ASN A 3 26.55 -17.55 -17.11
CA ASN A 3 25.75 -16.57 -16.37
C ASN A 3 26.33 -15.15 -16.56
N LEU A 4 25.51 -14.22 -17.04
CA LEU A 4 25.84 -12.80 -17.10
C LEU A 4 25.68 -12.19 -15.69
N ASN A 5 26.75 -12.26 -14.93
CA ASN A 5 26.87 -11.63 -13.62
C ASN A 5 26.98 -10.10 -13.79
N ILE A 6 25.91 -9.36 -13.50
CA ILE A 6 25.84 -7.89 -13.71
C ILE A 6 26.72 -7.11 -12.72
N SER A 7 27.15 -7.76 -11.62
CA SER A 7 28.06 -7.19 -10.62
C SER A 7 29.53 -7.17 -11.05
N ASP A 8 29.90 -7.90 -12.12
CA ASP A 8 31.28 -7.89 -12.66
C ASP A 8 31.48 -6.83 -13.78
N LEU A 9 30.43 -6.12 -14.19
CA LEU A 9 30.55 -4.93 -15.06
C LEU A 9 30.94 -3.67 -14.28
N GLY A 10 31.05 -3.78 -12.95
CA GLY A 10 31.41 -2.69 -12.04
C GLY A 10 32.79 -2.10 -12.31
N ASP A 11 33.79 -2.93 -12.57
CA ASP A 11 35.21 -2.52 -12.58
C ASP A 11 35.85 -2.42 -13.97
N ALA A 12 35.11 -2.69 -15.05
CA ALA A 12 35.68 -2.81 -16.41
C ALA A 12 35.24 -1.75 -17.43
N LEU A 13 34.34 -0.81 -17.08
CA LEU A 13 33.80 0.15 -18.03
C LEU A 13 34.05 1.60 -17.59
N ASN A 14 34.71 2.36 -18.47
CA ASN A 14 34.83 3.82 -18.36
C ASN A 14 33.44 4.47 -18.25
N GLU A 15 33.34 5.63 -17.57
CA GLU A 15 32.11 6.43 -17.42
C GLU A 15 31.38 6.64 -18.76
N GLU A 16 32.12 6.84 -19.85
CA GLU A 16 31.58 7.00 -21.19
C GLU A 16 30.87 5.73 -21.69
N ALA A 17 31.44 4.54 -21.44
CA ALA A 17 30.84 3.27 -21.84
C ALA A 17 29.61 2.91 -20.97
N ARG A 18 29.59 3.35 -19.70
CA ARG A 18 28.39 3.26 -18.85
C ARG A 18 27.29 4.20 -19.34
N ALA A 19 27.64 5.44 -19.69
CA ALA A 19 26.69 6.39 -20.25
C ALA A 19 26.09 5.90 -21.58
N ASP A 20 26.90 5.29 -22.45
CA ASP A 20 26.44 4.70 -23.71
C ASP A 20 25.49 3.51 -23.48
N LEU A 21 25.76 2.68 -22.48
CA LEU A 21 24.88 1.55 -22.12
C LEU A 21 23.55 2.04 -21.55
N VAL A 22 23.57 3.04 -20.67
CA VAL A 22 22.36 3.68 -20.12
C VAL A 22 21.55 4.36 -21.23
N ASN A 23 22.21 5.04 -22.16
CA ASN A 23 21.54 5.64 -23.32
C ASN A 23 20.95 4.59 -24.27
N ALA A 24 21.63 3.46 -24.47
CA ALA A 24 21.12 2.34 -25.26
C ALA A 24 19.90 1.68 -24.60
N LEU A 25 19.93 1.50 -23.28
CA LEU A 25 18.78 1.03 -22.49
C LEU A 25 17.62 2.01 -22.56
N LYS A 26 17.86 3.31 -22.36
CA LYS A 26 16.85 4.37 -22.47
C LYS A 26 16.21 4.43 -23.85
N SER A 27 17.01 4.30 -24.91
CA SER A 27 16.52 4.23 -26.29
C SER A 27 15.69 2.97 -26.54
N LYS A 28 16.12 1.81 -26.01
CA LYS A 28 15.38 0.56 -26.14
C LYS A 28 14.06 0.58 -25.36
N LEU A 29 14.04 1.21 -24.18
CA LEU A 29 12.84 1.42 -23.36
C LEU A 29 11.88 2.43 -24.02
N GLN A 30 12.40 3.50 -24.62
CA GLN A 30 11.62 4.45 -25.42
C GLN A 30 11.02 3.79 -26.66
N ASN A 31 11.75 2.90 -27.33
CA ASN A 31 11.23 2.16 -28.48
C ASN A 31 10.17 1.13 -28.04
N LEU A 32 10.40 0.38 -26.97
CA LEU A 32 9.41 -0.56 -26.42
C LEU A 32 8.14 0.15 -25.93
N SER A 33 8.29 1.28 -25.23
CA SER A 33 7.17 2.10 -24.79
C SER A 33 6.43 2.72 -25.97
N GLY A 34 7.14 3.21 -27.00
CA GLY A 34 6.56 3.70 -28.24
C GLY A 34 5.78 2.64 -29.00
N ASP A 35 6.35 1.45 -29.20
CA ASP A 35 5.72 0.34 -29.92
C ASP A 35 4.45 -0.17 -29.23
N HIS A 36 4.43 -0.25 -27.89
CA HIS A 36 3.23 -0.62 -27.11
C HIS A 36 2.15 0.48 -27.13
N THR A 37 2.56 1.75 -27.13
CA THR A 37 1.64 2.90 -27.21
C THR A 37 1.01 3.00 -28.60
N ASP A 38 1.80 2.81 -29.66
CA ASP A 38 1.35 2.82 -31.06
C ASP A 38 0.37 1.66 -31.35
N MET A 39 0.56 0.48 -30.75
CA MET A 39 -0.38 -0.64 -30.89
C MET A 39 -1.75 -0.33 -30.28
N LEU A 40 -1.80 0.29 -29.09
CA LEU A 40 -3.06 0.69 -28.45
C LEU A 40 -3.71 1.89 -29.17
N GLU A 41 -2.93 2.82 -29.73
CA GLU A 41 -3.43 3.96 -30.52
C GLU A 41 -3.92 3.57 -31.92
N SER A 42 -3.43 2.44 -32.45
CA SER A 42 -3.92 1.87 -33.71
C SER A 42 -5.34 1.26 -33.58
N LEU A 43 -5.81 1.00 -32.36
CA LEU A 43 -7.18 0.56 -32.11
C LEU A 43 -8.15 1.74 -32.25
N SER A 44 -9.24 1.55 -33.01
CA SER A 44 -10.25 2.58 -33.11
C SER A 44 -10.81 2.94 -31.72
N PRO A 45 -11.18 4.20 -31.44
CA PRO A 45 -11.71 4.61 -30.14
C PRO A 45 -12.91 3.77 -29.66
N ASN A 46 -13.68 3.21 -30.60
CA ASN A 46 -14.80 2.32 -30.30
C ASN A 46 -14.38 0.92 -29.87
N VAL A 47 -13.24 0.42 -30.34
CA VAL A 47 -12.68 -0.88 -29.94
C VAL A 47 -11.95 -0.73 -28.62
N ARG A 48 -11.12 0.32 -28.47
CA ARG A 48 -10.43 0.64 -27.22
C ARG A 48 -11.43 0.81 -26.07
N LYS A 49 -12.46 1.65 -26.25
CA LYS A 49 -13.54 1.85 -25.26
C LYS A 49 -14.36 0.58 -24.96
N ARG A 50 -14.47 -0.36 -25.90
CA ARG A 50 -15.23 -1.60 -25.68
C ARG A 50 -14.41 -2.64 -24.93
N VAL A 51 -13.10 -2.72 -25.19
CA VAL A 51 -12.18 -3.63 -24.50
C VAL A 51 -11.86 -3.12 -23.10
N GLU A 52 -11.52 -1.83 -22.96
CA GLU A 52 -11.23 -1.21 -21.66
C GLU A 52 -12.50 -1.06 -20.82
N GLY A 53 -13.63 -0.64 -21.43
CA GLY A 53 -14.86 -0.44 -20.67
C GLY A 53 -15.46 -1.73 -20.08
N GLU A 54 -15.35 -2.87 -20.76
CA GLU A 54 -15.77 -4.16 -20.19
C GLU A 54 -14.84 -4.62 -19.05
N HIS A 55 -13.54 -4.31 -19.14
CA HIS A 55 -12.57 -4.57 -18.08
C HIS A 55 -12.83 -3.69 -16.85
N ASP A 56 -12.94 -2.37 -17.03
CA ASP A 56 -13.20 -1.39 -15.96
C ASP A 56 -14.51 -1.70 -15.22
N GLU A 57 -15.55 -2.16 -15.93
CA GLU A 57 -16.82 -2.57 -15.32
C GLU A 57 -16.70 -3.82 -14.44
N ILE A 58 -15.85 -4.78 -14.82
CA ILE A 58 -15.59 -5.98 -14.03
C ILE A 58 -14.71 -5.64 -12.82
N GLU A 59 -13.68 -4.82 -13.05
CA GLU A 59 -12.76 -4.33 -12.03
C GLU A 59 -13.49 -3.50 -10.96
N ALA A 60 -14.38 -2.59 -11.36
CA ALA A 60 -15.22 -1.84 -10.42
C ALA A 60 -16.09 -2.76 -9.53
N LYS A 61 -16.63 -3.85 -10.11
CA LYS A 61 -17.39 -4.86 -9.32
C LYS A 61 -16.48 -5.64 -8.38
N PHE A 62 -15.28 -6.01 -8.83
CA PHE A 62 -14.29 -6.66 -7.99
C PHE A 62 -13.96 -5.79 -6.77
N PHE A 63 -13.73 -4.49 -6.97
CA PHE A 63 -13.46 -3.57 -5.87
C PHE A 63 -14.66 -3.37 -4.94
N GLU A 64 -15.87 -3.28 -5.47
CA GLU A 64 -17.09 -3.21 -4.64
C GLU A 64 -17.24 -4.47 -3.76
N GLU A 65 -17.04 -5.66 -4.33
CA GLU A 65 -17.12 -6.92 -3.61
C GLU A 65 -15.99 -7.07 -2.58
N ARG A 66 -14.76 -6.71 -2.94
CA ARG A 66 -13.60 -6.71 -2.03
C ARG A 66 -13.81 -5.76 -0.85
N ALA A 67 -14.27 -4.55 -1.11
CA ALA A 67 -14.59 -3.57 -0.08
C ALA A 67 -15.70 -4.06 0.87
N ALA A 68 -16.74 -4.69 0.31
CA ALA A 68 -17.81 -5.29 1.11
C ALA A 68 -17.30 -6.47 1.97
N LEU A 69 -16.38 -7.28 1.42
CA LEU A 69 -15.77 -8.41 2.12
C LEU A 69 -14.89 -7.94 3.28
N GLU A 70 -13.99 -6.99 3.04
CA GLU A 70 -13.16 -6.40 4.09
C GLU A 70 -14.02 -5.75 5.19
N ALA A 71 -15.04 -4.96 4.83
CA ALA A 71 -15.95 -4.35 5.79
C ALA A 71 -16.70 -5.40 6.63
N LYS A 72 -17.03 -6.55 6.05
CA LYS A 72 -17.62 -7.68 6.78
C LYS A 72 -16.62 -8.27 7.79
N TYR A 73 -15.40 -8.56 7.37
CA TYR A 73 -14.39 -9.15 8.27
C TYR A 73 -13.90 -8.17 9.34
N GLN A 74 -13.80 -6.88 9.03
CA GLN A 74 -13.50 -5.85 10.02
C GLN A 74 -14.50 -5.86 11.17
N LYS A 75 -15.81 -6.02 10.88
CA LYS A 75 -16.85 -6.16 11.92
C LYS A 75 -16.70 -7.45 12.74
N LEU A 76 -16.20 -8.53 12.14
CA LEU A 76 -15.93 -9.79 12.84
C LEU A 76 -14.68 -9.70 13.73
N TYR A 77 -13.67 -8.92 13.33
CA TYR A 77 -12.47 -8.69 14.12
C TYR A 77 -12.67 -7.70 15.28
N GLN A 78 -13.57 -6.72 15.15
CA GLN A 78 -13.87 -5.75 16.22
C GLN A 78 -14.08 -6.35 17.62
N PRO A 79 -14.93 -7.38 17.83
CA PRO A 79 -15.09 -7.97 19.17
C PRO A 79 -13.81 -8.66 19.68
N LEU A 80 -12.97 -9.19 18.79
CA LEU A 80 -11.68 -9.80 19.17
C LEU A 80 -10.69 -8.73 19.62
N TYR A 81 -10.60 -7.61 18.90
CA TYR A 81 -9.74 -6.49 19.30
C TYR A 81 -10.23 -5.80 20.57
N ALA A 82 -11.55 -5.68 20.77
CA ALA A 82 -12.11 -5.20 22.03
C ALA A 82 -11.75 -6.13 23.21
N LYS A 83 -11.85 -7.46 23.01
CA LYS A 83 -11.44 -8.43 24.02
C LYS A 83 -9.93 -8.36 24.31
N ARG A 84 -9.09 -8.20 23.28
CA ARG A 84 -7.64 -7.99 23.46
C ARG A 84 -7.39 -6.72 24.28
N TYR A 85 -8.06 -5.61 23.95
CA TYR A 85 -7.95 -4.36 24.70
C TYR A 85 -8.27 -4.57 26.18
N ASP A 86 -9.38 -5.25 26.48
CA ASP A 86 -9.81 -5.53 27.86
C ASP A 86 -8.77 -6.35 28.62
N ILE A 87 -8.22 -7.40 28.00
CA ILE A 87 -7.18 -8.25 28.61
C ILE A 87 -5.87 -7.46 28.81
N VAL A 88 -5.38 -6.81 27.76
CA VAL A 88 -4.11 -6.06 27.77
C VAL A 88 -4.14 -4.92 28.80
N ASN A 89 -5.28 -4.26 28.96
CA ASN A 89 -5.42 -3.16 29.91
C ASN A 89 -6.00 -3.59 31.28
N GLY A 90 -6.25 -4.89 31.50
CA GLY A 90 -6.81 -5.41 32.74
C GLY A 90 -8.21 -4.87 33.06
N VAL A 91 -9.00 -4.54 32.04
CA VAL A 91 -10.37 -4.05 32.14
C VAL A 91 -11.32 -5.25 32.16
N GLY A 92 -11.65 -5.72 33.36
CA GLY A 92 -12.57 -6.85 33.58
C GLY A 92 -11.84 -8.16 33.88
N GLU A 93 -12.33 -8.91 34.88
CA GLU A 93 -11.83 -10.25 35.18
C GLU A 93 -12.10 -11.15 33.96
N ALA A 94 -11.04 -11.62 33.30
CA ALA A 94 -11.16 -12.52 32.17
C ALA A 94 -11.87 -13.82 32.62
N GLU A 95 -13.15 -13.97 32.28
CA GLU A 95 -13.81 -15.27 32.33
C GLU A 95 -13.15 -16.21 31.32
N GLY A 96 -12.30 -17.12 31.83
CA GLY A 96 -12.04 -18.41 31.21
C GLY A 96 -10.62 -18.70 30.73
N THR A 97 -9.70 -18.94 31.67
CA THR A 97 -8.77 -20.09 31.67
C THR A 97 -8.27 -20.33 33.09
N PRO A 98 -8.14 -21.59 33.55
CA PRO A 98 -7.68 -21.87 34.91
C PRO A 98 -6.21 -21.48 35.02
N ASN A 99 -5.98 -20.63 36.01
CA ASN A 99 -4.71 -20.24 36.59
C ASN A 99 -3.61 -21.32 36.46
N GLU A 100 -2.71 -21.19 35.47
CA GLU A 100 -1.41 -21.87 35.46
C GLU A 100 -0.33 -21.03 36.18
N SER A 101 -0.71 -20.08 37.04
CA SER A 101 0.23 -19.51 38.02
C SER A 101 0.36 -20.44 39.23
N ALA A 102 1.04 -21.56 39.03
CA ALA A 102 1.47 -22.46 40.10
C ALA A 102 2.92 -22.90 39.90
N MET A 103 3.82 -21.93 39.78
CA MET A 103 5.29 -21.98 40.00
C MET A 103 5.73 -20.51 39.82
N ASP A 104 6.26 -19.75 40.76
CA ASP A 104 7.07 -19.99 41.95
C ASP A 104 6.94 -18.76 42.88
N GLN A 105 7.17 -18.92 44.18
CA GLN A 105 7.01 -17.86 45.19
C GLN A 105 8.18 -16.87 45.18
N GLY A 106 7.88 -15.58 45.11
CA GLY A 106 8.79 -14.50 45.48
C GLY A 106 8.02 -13.24 45.82
N GLU A 107 7.93 -12.91 47.11
CA GLU A 107 7.25 -11.71 47.62
C GLU A 107 7.89 -10.42 47.09
N ASP A 108 7.11 -9.60 46.40
CA ASP A 108 7.07 -8.15 46.62
C ASP A 108 5.75 -7.57 46.08
N LYS A 109 4.95 -6.99 46.97
CA LYS A 109 3.72 -6.25 46.62
C LYS A 109 4.09 -4.91 45.97
N ALA A 110 4.52 -4.95 44.72
CA ALA A 110 4.24 -3.87 43.78
C ALA A 110 2.74 -3.95 43.43
N ALA A 111 2.10 -2.82 43.13
CA ALA A 111 0.68 -2.76 42.78
C ALA A 111 0.32 -3.88 41.80
N GLU A 112 -0.79 -4.59 42.00
CA GLU A 112 -1.33 -5.53 41.00
C GLU A 112 -1.27 -4.84 39.63
N GLU A 113 -0.31 -5.23 38.79
CA GLU A 113 -0.24 -4.74 37.42
C GLU A 113 -1.47 -5.30 36.72
N LYS A 114 -2.47 -4.43 36.56
CA LYS A 114 -3.68 -4.78 35.85
C LYS A 114 -3.33 -4.86 34.37
N GLY A 115 -3.49 -6.03 33.78
CA GLY A 115 -3.29 -6.26 32.36
C GLY A 115 -1.91 -6.83 32.02
N VAL A 116 -1.46 -6.58 30.80
CA VAL A 116 -0.19 -7.03 30.25
C VAL A 116 0.71 -5.80 30.04
N PRO A 117 1.71 -5.57 30.92
CA PRO A 117 2.60 -4.42 30.82
C PRO A 117 3.34 -4.38 29.48
N ASP A 118 3.58 -3.15 29.00
CA ASP A 118 4.39 -2.85 27.82
C ASP A 118 3.97 -3.61 26.54
N PHE A 119 2.72 -4.11 26.47
CA PHE A 119 2.26 -5.01 25.42
C PHE A 119 2.55 -4.49 24.01
N TRP A 120 2.12 -3.26 23.70
CA TRP A 120 2.32 -2.68 22.37
C TRP A 120 3.76 -2.29 22.12
N LEU A 121 4.48 -1.80 23.13
CA LEU A 121 5.90 -1.47 23.00
C LEU A 121 6.70 -2.72 22.64
N THR A 122 6.51 -3.82 23.37
CA THR A 122 7.18 -5.10 23.12
C THR A 122 6.78 -5.66 21.75
N ALA A 123 5.49 -5.66 21.40
CA ALA A 123 5.05 -6.12 20.08
C ALA A 123 5.68 -5.33 18.93
N MET A 124 5.76 -4.00 19.04
CA MET A 124 6.37 -3.17 18.01
C MET A 124 7.89 -3.38 17.95
N LYS A 125 8.59 -3.51 19.09
CA LYS A 125 10.04 -3.73 19.12
C LYS A 125 10.47 -5.10 18.58
N ASN A 126 9.56 -6.08 18.58
CA ASN A 126 9.82 -7.40 18.02
C ASN A 126 9.68 -7.43 16.49
N ASN A 127 9.19 -6.37 15.86
CA ASN A 127 9.11 -6.25 14.42
C ASN A 127 10.28 -5.40 13.89
N GLU A 128 10.98 -5.90 12.87
CA GLU A 128 12.22 -5.29 12.38
C GLU A 128 12.05 -3.84 11.95
N VAL A 129 11.06 -3.55 11.08
CA VAL A 129 10.75 -2.21 10.56
C VAL A 129 10.51 -1.21 11.69
N LEU A 130 9.78 -1.61 12.73
CA LEU A 130 9.44 -0.72 13.84
C LEU A 130 10.55 -0.60 14.88
N SER A 131 11.35 -1.65 15.05
CA SER A 131 12.45 -1.68 16.00
C SER A 131 13.55 -0.67 15.65
N GLU A 132 13.78 -0.43 14.35
CA GLU A 132 14.75 0.55 13.85
C GLU A 132 14.34 2.00 14.16
N GLU A 133 13.03 2.27 14.13
CA GLU A 133 12.46 3.60 14.39
C GLU A 133 12.34 3.94 15.88
N ILE A 134 12.18 2.92 16.74
CA ILE A 134 11.95 3.11 18.18
C ILE A 134 13.28 3.29 18.90
N THR A 135 13.53 4.52 19.35
CA THR A 135 14.70 4.82 20.18
C THR A 135 14.44 4.56 21.65
N GLU A 136 15.51 4.40 22.45
CA GLU A 136 15.43 4.24 23.92
C GLU A 136 14.61 5.35 24.61
N ARG A 137 14.54 6.56 24.02
CA ARG A 137 13.79 7.68 24.59
C ARG A 137 12.29 7.55 24.35
N ASP A 138 11.91 6.93 23.25
CA ASP A 138 10.53 6.71 22.86
C ASP A 138 9.88 5.63 23.71
N GLU A 139 10.65 4.61 24.11
CA GLU A 139 10.18 3.50 24.95
C GLU A 139 9.40 4.00 26.16
N GLU A 140 9.93 4.99 26.89
CA GLU A 140 9.28 5.52 28.09
C GLU A 140 7.94 6.21 27.83
N ALA A 141 7.73 6.76 26.63
CA ALA A 141 6.43 7.30 26.22
C ALA A 141 5.50 6.19 25.70
N LEU A 142 6.04 5.22 24.97
CA LEU A 142 5.33 4.08 24.39
C LEU A 142 4.83 3.08 25.44
N LYS A 143 5.42 3.03 26.64
CA LYS A 143 4.86 2.28 27.79
C LYS A 143 3.43 2.69 28.16
N TYR A 144 3.02 3.90 27.77
CA TYR A 144 1.66 4.40 28.00
C TYR A 144 0.71 4.10 26.83
N LEU A 145 1.16 3.39 25.79
CA LEU A 145 0.33 3.03 24.65
C LEU A 145 -0.61 1.87 25.03
N LYS A 146 -1.91 2.15 25.01
CA LYS A 146 -2.98 1.23 25.46
C LYS A 146 -3.55 0.38 24.34
N ASP A 147 -3.66 0.98 23.16
CA ASP A 147 -4.28 0.37 22.00
C ASP A 147 -3.80 1.02 20.70
N ILE A 148 -3.78 0.21 19.64
CA ILE A 148 -3.58 0.68 18.27
C ILE A 148 -4.74 0.15 17.44
N LYS A 149 -5.43 1.07 16.75
CA LYS A 149 -6.55 0.75 15.87
C LYS A 149 -6.29 1.28 14.49
N TRP A 150 -6.88 0.64 13.49
CA TRP A 150 -6.90 1.16 12.14
C TRP A 150 -8.32 1.20 11.58
N TYR A 151 -8.55 2.12 10.66
CA TYR A 151 -9.82 2.31 9.97
C TYR A 151 -9.56 2.60 8.50
N ARG A 152 -10.32 1.94 7.63
CA ARG A 152 -10.36 2.29 6.22
C ARG A 152 -11.10 3.61 6.02
N ILE A 153 -10.59 4.44 5.11
CA ILE A 153 -11.22 5.66 4.63
C ILE A 153 -11.63 5.42 3.18
N VAL A 154 -12.90 5.67 2.88
CA VAL A 154 -13.46 5.45 1.54
C VAL A 154 -13.23 6.67 0.64
N GLU A 155 -13.34 7.87 1.18
CA GLU A 155 -13.23 9.12 0.42
C GLU A 155 -12.63 10.25 1.30
N PRO A 156 -11.43 10.78 0.98
CA PRO A 156 -10.49 10.23 -0.01
C PRO A 156 -10.05 8.81 0.37
N LYS A 157 -9.72 7.96 -0.61
CA LYS A 157 -9.30 6.57 -0.36
C LYS A 157 -8.09 6.53 0.57
N GLY A 158 -8.02 5.53 1.45
CA GLY A 158 -6.84 5.26 2.26
C GLY A 158 -7.17 4.68 3.63
N PHE A 159 -6.32 4.93 4.62
CA PHE A 159 -6.53 4.40 5.97
C PHE A 159 -5.97 5.32 7.05
N LYS A 160 -6.50 5.16 8.26
CA LYS A 160 -6.11 5.90 9.46
C LYS A 160 -5.72 4.95 10.58
N LEU A 161 -4.57 5.18 11.17
CA LEU A 161 -4.10 4.59 12.42
C LEU A 161 -4.42 5.53 13.59
N GLU A 162 -4.87 4.96 14.70
CA GLU A 162 -5.12 5.66 15.96
C GLU A 162 -4.36 4.96 17.10
N PHE A 163 -3.49 5.72 17.76
CA PHE A 163 -2.66 5.28 18.89
C PHE A 163 -3.24 5.89 20.16
N TYR A 164 -3.76 5.05 21.04
CA TYR A 164 -4.44 5.45 22.26
C TYR A 164 -3.46 5.45 23.43
N PHE A 165 -3.18 6.61 24.00
CA PHE A 165 -2.27 6.76 25.13
C PHE A 165 -3.02 6.98 26.43
N ASP A 166 -2.47 6.40 27.49
CA ASP A 166 -2.83 6.77 28.85
C ASP A 166 -2.33 8.17 29.20
N THR A 167 -2.86 8.73 30.29
CA THR A 167 -2.30 9.96 30.84
C THR A 167 -0.84 9.70 31.22
N ASN A 168 0.07 10.44 30.61
CA ASN A 168 1.51 10.19 30.70
C ASN A 168 2.28 11.51 30.88
N PRO A 169 3.56 11.47 31.31
CA PRO A 169 4.33 12.67 31.60
C PRO A 169 4.96 13.32 30.36
N TYR A 170 4.72 12.81 29.14
CA TYR A 170 5.37 13.26 27.90
C TYR A 170 4.44 14.14 27.05
N LEU A 171 3.25 13.63 26.74
CA LEU A 171 2.30 14.23 25.82
C LEU A 171 0.93 14.42 26.48
N LYS A 172 0.20 15.46 26.06
CA LYS A 172 -1.17 15.75 26.53
C LYS A 172 -2.23 15.01 25.73
N ASN A 173 -1.92 14.62 24.50
CA ASN A 173 -2.84 13.94 23.61
C ASN A 173 -3.24 12.59 24.22
N THR A 174 -4.52 12.25 24.20
CA THR A 174 -4.96 10.89 24.57
C THR A 174 -4.98 9.96 23.35
N VAL A 175 -4.99 10.54 22.15
CA VAL A 175 -4.96 9.82 20.87
C VAL A 175 -4.03 10.57 19.92
N LEU A 176 -3.09 9.86 19.32
CA LEU A 176 -2.33 10.33 18.16
C LEU A 176 -2.83 9.58 16.93
N THR A 177 -3.07 10.29 15.84
CA THR A 177 -3.56 9.70 14.59
C THR A 177 -2.58 9.92 13.44
N LYS A 178 -2.46 8.91 12.59
CA LYS A 178 -1.74 8.97 11.30
C LYS A 178 -2.70 8.53 10.20
N THR A 179 -2.82 9.33 9.15
CA THR A 179 -3.73 9.09 8.03
C THR A 179 -2.94 9.05 6.74
N TYR A 180 -3.16 8.03 5.92
CA TYR A 180 -2.63 7.93 4.57
C TYR A 180 -3.80 8.07 3.60
N HIS A 181 -3.69 9.03 2.68
CA HIS A 181 -4.55 9.13 1.51
C HIS A 181 -3.83 8.44 0.36
N MET A 182 -4.52 7.51 -0.29
CA MET A 182 -3.99 6.68 -1.35
C MET A 182 -4.71 7.04 -2.65
N ILE A 183 -3.97 7.07 -3.76
CA ILE A 183 -4.57 7.26 -5.10
C ILE A 183 -5.36 6.01 -5.48
N ASP A 184 -4.78 4.84 -5.20
CA ASP A 184 -5.40 3.54 -5.40
C ASP A 184 -5.26 2.64 -4.15
N GLU A 185 -6.11 1.63 -4.02
CA GLU A 185 -6.04 0.66 -2.93
C GLU A 185 -5.24 -0.60 -3.31
N ASP A 186 -5.09 -0.90 -4.59
CA ASP A 186 -4.39 -2.08 -5.11
C ASP A 186 -2.95 -1.76 -5.46
N GLU A 187 -2.73 -0.57 -6.05
CA GLU A 187 -1.40 0.00 -6.16
C GLU A 187 -1.18 0.92 -4.95
N PRO A 188 -0.17 0.66 -4.09
CA PRO A 188 0.08 1.42 -2.87
C PRO A 188 0.69 2.80 -3.18
N ILE A 189 0.05 3.56 -4.06
CA ILE A 189 0.48 4.89 -4.47
C ILE A 189 -0.03 5.87 -3.41
N LEU A 190 0.90 6.31 -2.56
CA LEU A 190 0.66 7.30 -1.53
C LEU A 190 0.46 8.69 -2.16
N GLU A 191 -0.72 9.29 -1.96
CA GLU A 191 -0.97 10.69 -2.32
C GLU A 191 -0.44 11.62 -1.23
N LYS A 192 -0.79 11.32 0.03
CA LYS A 192 -0.48 12.20 1.16
C LYS A 192 -0.51 11.46 2.48
N ALA A 193 0.43 11.79 3.37
CA ALA A 193 0.40 11.40 4.77
C ALA A 193 0.08 12.60 5.68
N ILE A 194 -0.78 12.38 6.67
CA ILE A 194 -1.22 13.40 7.64
C ILE A 194 -1.08 12.82 9.05
N GLY A 195 -0.22 13.42 9.85
CA GLY A 195 -0.05 13.05 11.26
C GLY A 195 -0.67 14.07 12.23
N THR A 196 -0.66 13.71 13.51
CA THR A 196 -1.19 14.56 14.58
C THR A 196 -0.07 15.37 15.22
N GLU A 197 -0.27 16.67 15.37
CA GLU A 197 0.66 17.51 16.13
C GLU A 197 0.68 17.06 17.61
N ILE A 198 1.87 16.68 18.09
CA ILE A 198 2.06 16.21 19.47
C ILE A 198 2.17 17.40 20.42
N GLU A 199 1.26 17.46 21.39
CA GLU A 199 1.24 18.46 22.44
C GLU A 199 2.14 18.04 23.61
N TRP A 200 3.43 18.34 23.51
CA TRP A 200 4.41 18.01 24.53
C TRP A 200 4.23 18.79 25.85
N TYR A 201 4.50 18.13 26.96
CA TYR A 201 4.75 18.82 28.22
C TYR A 201 6.11 19.56 28.18
N PRO A 202 6.29 20.62 29.00
CA PRO A 202 7.53 21.40 28.98
C PRO A 202 8.78 20.55 29.23
N GLY A 203 9.71 20.55 28.26
CA GLY A 203 10.98 19.82 28.35
C GLY A 203 10.87 18.31 28.10
N LYS A 204 9.75 17.85 27.55
CA LYS A 204 9.47 16.43 27.27
C LYS A 204 9.40 16.08 25.79
N CYS A 205 9.68 17.04 24.91
CA CYS A 205 9.77 16.78 23.47
C CYS A 205 10.87 15.77 23.18
N LEU A 206 10.50 14.65 22.56
CA LEU A 206 11.43 13.57 22.20
C LEU A 206 11.99 13.75 20.78
N THR A 207 11.25 14.45 19.92
CA THR A 207 11.61 14.67 18.51
C THR A 207 12.55 15.85 18.29
N GLN A 208 12.64 16.79 19.25
CA GLN A 208 13.41 18.03 19.07
C GLN A 208 14.14 18.50 20.33
N LYS A 209 15.38 19.00 20.17
CA LYS A 209 16.12 19.70 21.23
C LYS A 209 16.12 21.20 21.04
N LEU A 210 15.72 21.93 22.09
CA LEU A 210 15.90 23.39 22.14
C LEU A 210 17.31 23.74 22.65
N LEU A 211 18.21 24.09 21.73
CA LEU A 211 19.53 24.63 22.06
C LEU A 211 19.44 26.14 22.32
N LYS A 212 19.59 26.52 23.59
CA LYS A 212 19.68 27.93 24.01
C LYS A 212 21.08 28.48 23.70
N LYS A 213 21.25 29.26 22.63
CA LYS A 213 22.51 30.00 22.40
C LYS A 213 22.58 31.22 23.30
N LYS A 214 23.72 31.42 23.97
CA LYS A 214 24.00 32.67 24.70
C LYS A 214 24.05 33.83 23.70
N PRO A 215 23.40 34.97 23.99
CA PRO A 215 23.46 36.14 23.10
C PRO A 215 24.92 36.58 22.92
N LYS A 216 25.30 36.95 21.69
CA LYS A 216 26.65 37.49 21.41
C LYS A 216 26.92 38.69 22.31
N LYS A 217 28.08 38.67 22.96
CA LYS A 217 28.55 39.71 23.90
C LYS A 217 28.63 41.05 23.17
N GLY A 218 27.65 41.93 23.36
CA GLY A 218 27.62 43.27 22.75
C GLY A 218 26.24 43.83 22.40
N SER A 219 25.20 42.98 22.27
CA SER A 219 23.85 43.47 21.95
C SER A 219 23.02 43.71 23.22
N ARG A 220 22.71 44.98 23.52
CA ARG A 220 21.90 45.38 24.69
C ARG A 220 20.43 44.97 24.62
N ASN A 221 19.95 44.40 23.51
CA ASN A 221 18.56 43.97 23.30
C ASN A 221 18.46 42.71 22.40
N ALA A 222 19.39 41.76 22.48
CA ALA A 222 19.28 40.52 21.70
C ALA A 222 18.29 39.55 22.36
N LYS A 223 17.14 39.34 21.71
CA LYS A 223 16.26 38.20 22.00
C LYS A 223 17.08 36.91 21.95
N GLN A 224 16.83 36.02 22.90
CA GLN A 224 17.45 34.70 22.95
C GLN A 224 17.09 33.93 21.67
N ILE A 225 18.11 33.60 20.86
CA ILE A 225 17.92 32.77 19.66
C ILE A 225 17.93 31.31 20.13
N THR A 226 16.77 30.68 20.06
CA THR A 226 16.62 29.23 20.27
C THR A 226 16.85 28.57 18.92
N LYS A 227 17.87 27.71 18.79
CA LYS A 227 18.02 26.82 17.64
C LYS A 227 17.36 25.49 18.02
N THR A 228 16.50 24.98 17.17
CA THR A 228 15.94 23.63 17.29
C THR A 228 16.80 22.68 16.46
N GLU A 229 17.03 21.49 16.99
CA GLU A 229 17.73 20.39 16.32
C GLU A 229 16.83 19.17 16.43
N ASP A 230 16.49 18.58 15.28
CA ASP A 230 15.65 17.39 15.21
C ASP A 230 16.45 16.16 15.63
N PHE A 231 15.79 15.23 16.30
CA PHE A 231 16.35 13.94 16.70
C PHE A 231 15.54 12.82 16.09
N GLU A 232 16.23 11.72 15.80
CA GLU A 232 15.63 10.43 15.54
C GLU A 232 14.74 10.01 16.73
N SER A 233 13.50 9.65 16.40
CA SER A 233 12.44 9.31 17.33
C SER A 233 11.28 8.72 16.54
N PHE A 234 10.73 7.60 16.98
CA PHE A 234 9.53 7.01 16.40
C PHE A 234 8.37 8.02 16.32
N LEU A 235 8.31 8.98 17.26
CA LEU A 235 7.23 9.97 17.30
C LEU A 235 7.31 11.01 16.17
N ASN A 236 8.38 11.03 15.37
CA ASN A 236 8.42 11.73 14.08
C ASN A 236 7.43 11.15 13.07
N PHE A 237 7.02 9.89 13.23
CA PHE A 237 5.97 9.24 12.42
C PHE A 237 4.66 10.05 12.37
N PHE A 238 4.36 10.85 13.40
CA PHE A 238 3.18 11.72 13.44
C PHE A 238 3.42 13.10 12.81
N ASN A 239 4.60 13.35 12.26
CA ASN A 239 4.94 14.53 11.48
C ASN A 239 5.54 14.10 10.14
N PRO A 240 4.73 13.51 9.25
CA PRO A 240 5.21 12.90 8.02
C PRO A 240 5.85 13.93 7.08
N PRO A 241 6.74 13.49 6.18
CA PRO A 241 7.29 14.33 5.12
C PRO A 241 6.18 15.00 4.31
N GLN A 242 6.42 16.24 3.89
CA GLN A 242 5.45 17.02 3.11
C GLN A 242 5.99 17.20 1.69
N VAL A 243 5.16 16.90 0.69
CA VAL A 243 5.44 17.23 -0.71
C VAL A 243 5.28 18.74 -0.88
N PRO A 244 6.32 19.49 -1.30
CA PRO A 244 6.18 20.91 -1.60
C PRO A 244 5.20 21.15 -2.75
N ASP A 245 4.44 22.24 -2.70
CA ASP A 245 3.44 22.57 -3.73
C ASP A 245 4.05 23.10 -5.04
N ASP A 246 5.34 23.49 -5.05
CA ASP A 246 6.06 24.03 -6.20
C ASP A 246 7.21 23.07 -6.59
N ASP A 247 7.03 22.33 -7.70
CA ASP A 247 8.01 21.39 -8.25
C ASP A 247 9.24 22.09 -8.88
N GLU A 248 9.19 23.41 -9.09
CA GLU A 248 10.22 24.14 -9.85
C GLU A 248 11.52 24.40 -9.05
N ASP A 249 11.54 24.17 -7.73
CA ASP A 249 12.66 24.50 -6.84
C ASP A 249 13.29 23.27 -6.13
N ILE A 250 12.86 22.04 -6.42
CA ILE A 250 13.41 20.81 -5.81
C ILE A 250 14.43 20.20 -6.78
N ASP A 251 15.69 20.09 -6.34
CA ASP A 251 16.68 19.33 -7.10
C ASP A 251 16.40 17.81 -7.06
N GLU A 252 16.90 17.07 -8.05
CA GLU A 252 16.65 15.63 -8.22
C GLU A 252 17.05 14.83 -6.96
N ASP A 253 18.20 15.16 -6.36
CA ASP A 253 18.68 14.52 -5.13
C ASP A 253 17.70 14.73 -3.96
N THR A 254 17.18 15.95 -3.79
CA THR A 254 16.20 16.27 -2.74
C THR A 254 14.85 15.58 -2.98
N ALA A 255 14.44 15.44 -4.24
CA ALA A 255 13.22 14.72 -4.59
C ALA A 255 13.33 13.22 -4.29
N GLU A 256 14.47 12.60 -4.60
CA GLU A 256 14.76 11.19 -4.30
C GLU A 256 14.82 10.95 -2.77
N GLU A 257 15.48 11.83 -2.02
CA GLU A 257 15.49 11.75 -0.55
C GLU A 257 14.08 11.86 0.04
N LEU A 258 13.25 12.77 -0.48
CA LEU A 258 11.87 12.92 -0.03
C LEU A 258 11.02 11.68 -0.35
N GLN A 259 11.19 11.10 -1.53
CA GLN A 259 10.50 9.87 -1.92
C GLN A 259 10.87 8.71 -0.98
N ASN A 260 12.16 8.52 -0.70
CA ASN A 260 12.64 7.48 0.22
C ASN A 260 12.04 7.64 1.62
N LEU A 261 11.97 8.88 2.13
CA LEU A 261 11.35 9.16 3.43
C LEU A 261 9.84 8.89 3.44
N MET A 262 9.13 9.16 2.33
CA MET A 262 7.71 8.87 2.20
C MET A 262 7.43 7.37 2.11
N GLU A 263 8.27 6.62 1.40
CA GLU A 263 8.19 5.17 1.30
C GLU A 263 8.43 4.51 2.66
N GLN A 264 9.51 4.89 3.35
CA GLN A 264 9.79 4.44 4.71
C GLN A 264 8.63 4.76 5.68
N ASP A 265 8.09 5.98 5.61
CA ASP A 265 6.92 6.37 6.43
C ASP A 265 5.69 5.52 6.11
N TYR A 266 5.45 5.18 4.85
CA TYR A 266 4.37 4.29 4.44
C TYR A 266 4.59 2.86 4.90
N ASP A 267 5.80 2.33 4.80
CA ASP A 267 6.18 0.97 5.22
C ASP A 267 5.96 0.75 6.72
N ILE A 268 6.28 1.75 7.54
CA ILE A 268 5.95 1.77 8.97
C ILE A 268 4.42 1.68 9.15
N GLY A 269 3.67 2.50 8.41
CA GLY A 269 2.22 2.56 8.50
C GLY A 269 1.52 1.27 8.06
N SER A 270 1.95 0.69 6.95
CA SER A 270 1.43 -0.56 6.40
C SER A 270 1.79 -1.74 7.31
N THR A 271 3.02 -1.79 7.84
CA THR A 271 3.45 -2.80 8.81
C THR A 271 2.58 -2.79 10.07
N ILE A 272 2.27 -1.60 10.61
CA ILE A 272 1.38 -1.49 11.77
C ILE A 272 -0.02 -2.01 11.43
N ARG A 273 -0.56 -1.63 10.25
CA ARG A 273 -1.90 -2.01 9.78
C ARG A 273 -2.02 -3.53 9.56
N ASP A 274 -1.06 -4.13 8.87
CA ASP A 274 -1.18 -5.46 8.27
C ASP A 274 -0.51 -6.55 9.12
N LYS A 275 0.60 -6.23 9.80
CA LYS A 275 1.34 -7.19 10.64
C LYS A 275 1.02 -7.00 12.12
N ILE A 276 1.24 -5.80 12.66
CA ILE A 276 1.16 -5.57 14.12
C ILE A 276 -0.27 -5.68 14.65
N ILE A 277 -1.23 -4.94 14.09
CA ILE A 277 -2.60 -4.93 14.64
C ILE A 277 -3.26 -6.32 14.54
N PRO A 278 -3.15 -7.08 13.44
CA PRO A 278 -3.78 -8.40 13.35
C PRO A 278 -3.09 -9.45 14.23
N HIS A 279 -1.75 -9.42 14.33
CA HIS A 279 -0.95 -10.44 15.00
C HIS A 279 -0.24 -9.94 16.28
N ALA A 280 -0.79 -8.92 16.94
CA ALA A 280 -0.15 -8.25 18.08
C ALA A 280 0.31 -9.20 19.21
N VAL A 281 -0.43 -10.29 19.45
CA VAL A 281 -0.05 -11.28 20.47
C VAL A 281 1.18 -12.07 20.04
N SER A 282 1.24 -12.53 18.79
CA SER A 282 2.39 -13.26 18.24
C SER A 282 3.63 -12.37 18.16
N TRP A 283 3.47 -11.08 17.82
CA TRP A 283 4.55 -10.10 17.90
C TRP A 283 4.98 -9.86 19.35
N PHE A 284 4.04 -9.78 20.30
CA PHE A 284 4.38 -9.63 21.71
C PHE A 284 5.14 -10.84 22.27
N THR A 285 4.74 -12.07 21.91
CA THR A 285 5.38 -13.31 22.39
C THR A 285 6.68 -13.63 21.65
N GLY A 286 6.91 -13.03 20.48
CA GLY A 286 8.06 -13.30 19.61
C GLY A 286 7.82 -14.45 18.61
N GLU A 287 6.69 -15.15 18.69
CA GLU A 287 6.33 -16.23 17.75
C GLU A 287 6.25 -15.76 16.29
N ALA A 288 5.93 -14.48 16.06
CA ALA A 288 5.89 -13.91 14.72
C ALA A 288 7.28 -13.80 14.08
N ILE A 289 8.34 -13.68 14.89
CA ILE A 289 9.73 -13.60 14.41
C ILE A 289 10.16 -14.97 13.87
N GLU A 290 9.86 -16.04 14.62
CA GLU A 290 10.18 -17.42 14.24
C GLU A 290 9.44 -17.85 12.95
N GLY A 291 8.23 -17.32 12.73
CA GLY A 291 7.46 -17.56 11.51
C GLY A 291 8.04 -16.89 10.26
N ASP A 292 8.50 -15.63 10.38
CA ASP A 292 9.14 -14.88 9.28
C ASP A 292 10.50 -15.53 8.91
N GLU A 293 11.26 -16.05 9.88
CA GLU A 293 12.57 -16.69 9.63
C GLU A 293 12.44 -18.03 8.89
N LEU A 294 11.36 -18.79 9.14
CA LEU A 294 11.10 -20.06 8.46
C LEU A 294 10.54 -19.90 7.03
N GLU A 295 9.97 -18.74 6.69
CA GLU A 295 9.53 -18.45 5.31
C GLU A 295 10.72 -18.12 4.37
N LEU A 296 11.91 -17.83 4.91
CA LEU A 296 13.11 -17.54 4.14
C LEU A 296 13.99 -18.77 3.83
N GLU A 297 13.68 -19.95 4.39
CA GLU A 297 14.50 -21.17 4.19
C GLU A 297 14.00 -22.08 3.04
N ASP A 298 12.89 -21.77 2.36
CA ASP A 298 12.26 -22.67 1.37
C ASP A 298 12.56 -22.33 -0.11
N ASP A 299 13.48 -21.40 -0.41
CA ASP A 299 13.79 -20.98 -1.80
C ASP A 299 15.15 -21.49 -2.35
N ASP A 300 15.80 -22.44 -1.65
CA ASP A 300 17.15 -22.94 -1.99
C ASP A 300 17.22 -24.46 -2.27
N GLU A 301 16.13 -25.11 -2.69
CA GLU A 301 16.19 -26.50 -3.16
C GLU A 301 15.36 -26.74 -4.44
N ASP A 302 15.88 -26.32 -5.60
CA ASP A 302 15.64 -27.00 -6.87
C ASP A 302 16.75 -26.70 -7.90
N GLY A 303 17.97 -27.10 -7.54
CA GLY A 303 19.06 -27.33 -8.48
C GLY A 303 18.88 -28.66 -9.23
N ALA A 304 17.91 -28.73 -10.15
CA ALA A 304 17.80 -29.83 -11.09
C ALA A 304 18.42 -29.43 -12.44
N GLU A 305 19.72 -29.69 -12.56
CA GLU A 305 20.45 -29.73 -13.83
C GLU A 305 19.75 -30.72 -14.78
N ILE A 306 18.97 -30.21 -15.74
CA ILE A 306 18.49 -31.00 -16.86
C ILE A 306 19.61 -31.01 -17.90
N ASP A 307 20.34 -32.12 -17.87
CA ASP A 307 21.31 -32.57 -18.87
C ASP A 307 20.57 -32.84 -20.20
N GLU A 308 20.52 -31.83 -21.07
CA GLU A 308 20.07 -32.01 -22.46
C GLU A 308 21.26 -32.46 -23.32
N ASP A 309 21.60 -33.73 -23.20
CA ASP A 309 22.48 -34.43 -24.13
C ASP A 309 21.77 -34.65 -25.47
N GLU A 310 22.54 -34.33 -26.50
CA GLU A 310 22.33 -34.40 -27.94
C GLU A 310 21.70 -35.71 -28.43
N ASP A 311 20.73 -35.62 -29.36
CA ASP A 311 20.67 -36.57 -30.47
C ASP A 311 20.23 -35.85 -31.75
N ASP A 312 21.13 -35.95 -32.72
CA ASP A 312 21.20 -35.32 -34.03
C ASP A 312 20.53 -36.24 -35.09
N GLU A 313 20.41 -35.74 -36.32
CA GLU A 313 20.04 -36.46 -37.58
C GLU A 313 18.50 -36.62 -37.85
N GLU A 314 17.89 -36.22 -38.98
CA GLU A 314 18.35 -35.98 -40.35
C GLU A 314 17.54 -34.87 -41.08
N GLU A 315 18.28 -34.12 -41.90
CA GLU A 315 17.98 -33.49 -43.21
C GLU A 315 16.96 -34.29 -44.10
N GLU A 316 16.26 -33.82 -45.13
CA GLU A 316 16.34 -32.66 -46.02
C GLU A 316 15.06 -32.64 -46.93
N GLU A 317 14.67 -31.44 -47.38
CA GLU A 317 14.23 -31.00 -48.73
C GLU A 317 13.12 -31.74 -49.53
N GLU A 318 12.04 -31.00 -49.85
CA GLU A 318 11.62 -30.55 -51.21
C GLU A 318 10.55 -31.51 -51.82
N GLU A 319 9.55 -31.13 -52.61
CA GLU A 319 9.36 -30.05 -53.57
C GLU A 319 7.85 -29.91 -53.89
N GLU A 320 7.51 -28.73 -54.41
CA GLU A 320 6.37 -28.21 -55.19
C GLU A 320 5.28 -29.15 -55.79
N GLU A 321 4.02 -28.67 -55.85
CA GLU A 321 3.46 -28.08 -57.09
C GLU A 321 1.97 -27.67 -56.92
N GLU A 322 1.65 -26.60 -57.64
CA GLU A 322 0.40 -25.85 -57.77
C GLU A 322 -0.76 -26.67 -58.37
N GLU A 323 -2.01 -26.22 -58.20
CA GLU A 323 -2.95 -25.99 -59.31
C GLU A 323 -4.09 -25.07 -58.82
N GLU A 324 -4.11 -23.83 -59.33
CA GLU A 324 -5.31 -22.99 -59.42
C GLU A 324 -6.14 -23.42 -60.65
N GLU A 325 -7.47 -23.34 -60.55
CA GLU A 325 -8.33 -22.60 -61.51
C GLU A 325 -9.84 -22.72 -61.12
N GLU A 326 -10.43 -21.56 -60.82
CA GLU A 326 -11.67 -20.93 -61.36
C GLU A 326 -12.69 -21.82 -62.13
N GLU A 327 -14.03 -21.64 -62.14
CA GLU A 327 -14.89 -20.45 -62.10
C GLU A 327 -16.40 -20.84 -62.03
N GLU A 328 -17.25 -19.89 -61.58
CA GLU A 328 -18.64 -19.53 -61.97
C GLU A 328 -19.85 -20.53 -61.94
N GLU A 329 -20.90 -20.22 -61.15
CA GLU A 329 -22.22 -19.64 -61.51
C GLU A 329 -23.21 -20.64 -62.20
N GLU A 330 -24.55 -20.69 -62.05
CA GLU A 330 -25.60 -19.81 -61.54
C GLU A 330 -26.95 -20.63 -61.44
N ILE A 331 -28.01 -19.99 -60.89
CA ILE A 331 -29.48 -20.18 -61.09
C ILE A 331 -30.34 -21.19 -60.26
N LYS A 332 -31.16 -20.55 -59.43
CA LYS A 332 -32.40 -20.90 -58.67
C LYS A 332 -33.61 -21.44 -59.52
N PRO A 333 -34.89 -21.42 -59.06
CA PRO A 333 -35.59 -22.11 -57.95
C PRO A 333 -37.00 -22.68 -58.35
N LYS A 334 -37.76 -23.22 -57.36
CA LYS A 334 -39.25 -23.37 -57.20
C LYS A 334 -39.66 -24.84 -56.92
N LYS A 335 -40.59 -25.19 -56.02
CA LYS A 335 -41.93 -24.59 -55.77
C LYS A 335 -42.65 -25.24 -54.55
N LYS A 336 -43.31 -24.38 -53.76
CA LYS A 336 -44.66 -24.45 -53.12
C LYS A 336 -45.15 -25.66 -52.29
N SER A 337 -45.77 -25.35 -51.13
CA SER A 337 -47.24 -25.29 -50.89
C SER A 337 -47.55 -24.76 -49.47
N SER A 338 -48.21 -23.60 -49.30
CA SER A 338 -49.64 -23.36 -48.94
C SER A 338 -50.13 -24.08 -47.66
N ALA A 339 -50.83 -23.47 -46.68
CA ALA A 339 -51.98 -22.57 -46.82
C ALA A 339 -52.43 -21.90 -45.50
N GLN A 340 -53.03 -20.69 -45.62
CA GLN A 340 -54.25 -20.13 -44.98
C GLN A 340 -54.42 -20.14 -43.43
N LYS A 341 -55.01 -19.14 -42.75
CA LYS A 341 -56.10 -18.20 -43.10
C LYS A 341 -56.32 -17.16 -41.97
N ARG A 342 -56.72 -15.93 -42.35
CA ARG A 342 -57.78 -15.03 -41.79
C ARG A 342 -57.66 -14.53 -40.33
N ASP A 343 -58.17 -13.37 -39.92
CA ASP A 343 -58.70 -12.10 -40.46
C ASP A 343 -59.09 -11.31 -39.18
N GLY A 344 -59.03 -9.98 -39.18
CA GLY A 344 -59.57 -9.22 -38.03
C GLY A 344 -59.04 -7.80 -37.85
N LYS A 345 -59.66 -6.86 -38.56
CA LYS A 345 -59.36 -5.43 -38.72
C LYS A 345 -60.27 -4.57 -37.82
N ALA A 346 -59.79 -3.41 -37.33
CA ALA A 346 -60.46 -2.08 -37.35
C ALA A 346 -59.73 -1.10 -36.39
N GLN A 347 -59.09 -0.04 -36.93
CA GLN A 347 -59.53 1.38 -37.00
C GLN A 347 -59.45 2.13 -35.65
N GLY A 348 -58.89 3.33 -35.52
CA GLY A 348 -58.29 4.26 -36.47
C GLY A 348 -58.01 5.64 -35.82
N ASN A 349 -57.33 6.50 -36.59
CA ASN A 349 -57.26 7.97 -36.56
C ASN A 349 -56.73 8.74 -35.33
N GLY A 350 -55.78 9.66 -35.59
CA GLY A 350 -55.77 10.98 -34.93
C GLY A 350 -54.43 11.73 -34.75
N LYS A 351 -53.97 12.40 -35.81
CA LYS A 351 -53.26 13.72 -35.91
C LYS A 351 -52.30 14.25 -34.82
N GLN A 352 -51.08 14.55 -35.29
CA GLN A 352 -50.34 15.85 -35.30
C GLN A 352 -50.46 16.88 -34.15
N GLY A 353 -49.30 17.41 -33.73
CA GLY A 353 -49.09 18.72 -33.11
C GLY A 353 -47.88 18.71 -32.16
N GLU A 354 -46.67 19.06 -32.63
CA GLU A 354 -46.00 20.36 -32.50
C GLU A 354 -45.15 20.51 -31.22
N ARG A 355 -43.91 20.99 -31.42
CA ARG A 355 -42.81 21.21 -30.45
C ARG A 355 -42.77 22.71 -30.03
N PRO A 356 -41.86 23.16 -29.16
CA PRO A 356 -42.11 23.90 -27.90
C PRO A 356 -41.83 25.43 -28.04
N PRO A 357 -41.78 26.25 -26.96
CA PRO A 357 -40.52 26.42 -26.20
C PRO A 357 -40.64 26.88 -24.71
N GLU A 358 -39.49 26.76 -24.04
CA GLU A 358 -38.85 27.56 -22.95
C GLU A 358 -39.67 28.50 -22.04
N CYS A 359 -39.35 28.46 -20.74
CA CYS A 359 -39.41 29.63 -19.88
C CYS A 359 -38.26 29.62 -18.86
N ASN A 360 -37.54 30.73 -18.84
CA ASN A 360 -36.45 31.11 -17.94
C ASN A 360 -36.98 32.12 -16.92
N GLN A 361 -36.28 32.28 -15.78
CA GLN A 361 -36.44 33.25 -14.66
C GLN A 361 -36.64 32.52 -13.32
N GLN A 362 -35.93 32.87 -12.25
CA GLN A 362 -35.37 34.17 -11.88
C GLN A 362 -34.19 34.02 -10.92
#